data_AF-H3CJJ4-F1
#
_entry.id   AF-H3CJJ4-F1
#
_cell.length_a   1.000
_cell.length_b   1.000
_cell.length_c   1.000
_cell.angle_alpha   90.00
_cell.angle_beta   90.00
_cell.angle_gamma   90.00
#
_symmetry.space_group_name_H-M   'P 1'
#
loop_
_entity.id
_entity.type
_entity.pdbx_description
1 polymer ?
#
loop_
_entity_poly.entity_id
_entity_poly.type
_entity_poly.pdbx_seq_one_letter_code
_entity_poly.pdbx_strand_id
1 'polypeptide(L)'
;PPHQCTVQVKLELGHRAQLRKKVTSEGFTHDWMVFVRGPETGDIQHFVDKVVFRLHESFPKPKRVCKEPPYKVEESGYAGFLMPIEVYFKNKEEPRKVCFNYDLFLNLEGNPPVNHLRCEKLTFNNPTKEFRRKLIKAGGVR
;
A
#
# COMPACT_ATOMS: atom_id res chain seq x y z
N PRO A 1 30.49 23.12 1.29
CA PRO A 1 29.68 21.96 1.74
C PRO A 1 28.82 21.41 0.57
N PRO A 2 28.88 20.12 0.24
CA PRO A 2 28.04 19.58 -0.82
C PRO A 2 26.57 19.82 -0.47
N HIS A 3 25.82 20.41 -1.40
CA HIS A 3 24.41 20.75 -1.18
C HIS A 3 23.59 19.48 -0.91
N GLN A 4 23.15 19.30 0.33
CA GLN A 4 22.27 18.22 0.73
C GLN A 4 20.92 18.38 0.03
N CYS A 5 20.47 17.34 -0.68
CA CYS A 5 19.21 17.35 -1.42
C CYS A 5 18.26 16.34 -0.79
N THR A 6 17.17 16.81 -0.21
CA THR A 6 16.10 15.95 0.31
C THR A 6 14.94 15.94 -0.68
N VAL A 7 14.22 14.82 -0.77
CA VAL A 7 12.92 14.76 -1.44
C VAL A 7 11.94 13.99 -0.57
N GLN A 8 10.78 14.58 -0.32
CA GLN A 8 9.68 13.96 0.41
C GLN A 8 8.54 13.61 -0.55
N VAL A 9 8.02 12.39 -0.44
CA VAL A 9 6.81 11.93 -1.14
C VAL A 9 5.82 11.39 -0.13
N LYS A 10 4.53 11.36 -0.50
CA LYS A 10 3.46 10.78 0.31
C LYS A 10 2.92 9.52 -0.35
N LEU A 11 2.66 8.51 0.47
CA LEU A 11 1.88 7.33 0.11
C LEU A 11 0.63 7.26 0.99
N GLU A 12 -0.44 6.74 0.45
CA GLU A 12 -1.66 6.41 1.17
C GLU A 12 -1.86 4.91 1.13
N LEU A 13 -1.93 4.29 2.31
CA LEU A 13 -2.32 2.90 2.49
C LEU A 13 -3.72 2.88 3.08
N GLY A 14 -4.62 2.11 2.50
CA GLY A 14 -5.99 2.10 2.97
C GLY A 14 -6.65 0.75 2.77
N HIS A 15 -7.78 0.55 3.45
CA HIS A 15 -8.64 -0.57 3.16
C HIS A 15 -10.11 -0.22 3.41
N ARG A 16 -10.96 -0.97 2.72
CA ARG A 16 -12.39 -1.04 2.97
C ARG A 16 -12.74 -2.46 3.36
N ALA A 17 -13.65 -2.62 4.31
CA ALA A 17 -14.19 -3.92 4.67
C ALA A 17 -15.69 -3.78 4.92
N GLN A 18 -16.46 -4.76 4.47
CA GLN A 18 -17.90 -4.76 4.61
C GLN A 18 -18.41 -6.16 4.94
N LEU A 19 -19.33 -6.22 5.91
CA LEU A 19 -20.04 -7.44 6.26
C LEU A 19 -20.92 -7.89 5.08
N ARG A 20 -20.85 -9.16 4.73
CA ARG A 20 -21.65 -9.77 3.67
C ARG A 20 -23.08 -10.01 4.16
N LYS A 21 -24.06 -9.86 3.27
CA LYS A 21 -25.46 -10.26 3.56
C LYS A 21 -25.62 -11.77 3.77
N LYS A 22 -24.76 -12.56 3.11
CA LYS A 22 -24.72 -14.02 3.22
C LYS A 22 -23.27 -14.48 3.30
N VAL A 23 -23.00 -15.31 4.30
CA VAL A 23 -21.72 -15.98 4.49
C VAL A 23 -21.43 -16.89 3.28
N THR A 24 -20.18 -16.94 2.81
CA THR A 24 -19.81 -17.82 1.70
C THR A 24 -19.84 -19.30 2.13
N SER A 25 -19.75 -20.22 1.18
CA SER A 25 -19.62 -21.66 1.45
C SER A 25 -18.43 -22.00 2.35
N GLU A 26 -17.37 -21.22 2.26
CA GLU A 26 -16.12 -21.32 3.01
C GLU A 26 -16.20 -20.68 4.40
N GLY A 27 -17.33 -20.05 4.75
CA GLY A 27 -17.48 -19.37 6.03
C GLY A 27 -17.02 -17.91 6.05
N PHE A 28 -16.72 -17.28 4.90
CA PHE A 28 -16.29 -15.88 4.87
C PHE A 28 -17.44 -14.93 5.16
N THR A 29 -17.22 -14.03 6.10
CA THR A 29 -18.22 -13.08 6.61
C THR A 29 -18.07 -11.68 6.01
N HIS A 30 -16.89 -11.33 5.52
CA HIS A 30 -16.58 -10.00 5.01
C HIS A 30 -16.03 -10.06 3.58
N ASP A 31 -16.32 -9.01 2.83
CA ASP A 31 -15.56 -8.62 1.64
C ASP A 31 -14.67 -7.44 2.01
N TRP A 32 -13.41 -7.48 1.60
CA TRP A 32 -12.47 -6.41 1.87
C TRP A 32 -11.58 -6.10 0.66
N MET A 33 -11.06 -4.88 0.66
CA MET A 33 -10.14 -4.39 -0.35
C MET A 33 -9.06 -3.57 0.34
N VAL A 34 -7.80 -3.89 0.11
CA VAL A 34 -6.63 -3.13 0.61
C VAL A 34 -5.89 -2.52 -0.57
N PHE A 35 -5.34 -1.31 -0.40
CA PHE A 35 -4.67 -0.59 -1.46
C PHE A 35 -3.46 0.23 -0.99
N VAL A 36 -2.57 0.52 -1.95
CA VAL A 36 -1.55 1.55 -1.85
C VAL A 36 -1.72 2.51 -3.02
N ARG A 37 -1.71 3.81 -2.76
CA ARG A 37 -1.80 4.85 -3.80
C ARG A 37 -1.02 6.11 -3.43
N GLY A 38 -0.91 7.05 -4.35
CA GLY A 38 -0.53 8.42 -4.02
C GLY A 38 -1.73 9.23 -3.53
N PRO A 39 -1.50 10.43 -2.97
CA PRO A 39 -2.56 11.42 -2.80
C PRO A 39 -3.22 11.75 -4.16
N GLU A 40 -4.40 12.37 -4.16
CA GLU A 40 -5.26 12.55 -5.36
C GLU A 40 -4.54 12.95 -6.66
N THR A 41 -3.49 13.76 -6.59
CA THR A 41 -2.74 14.25 -7.75
C THR A 41 -1.41 13.52 -8.03
N GLY A 42 -1.00 12.59 -7.16
CA GLY A 42 0.31 11.94 -7.20
C GLY A 42 0.29 10.60 -7.92
N ASP A 43 0.79 10.55 -9.15
CA ASP A 43 1.06 9.27 -9.83
C ASP A 43 2.33 8.61 -9.31
N ILE A 44 2.15 7.71 -8.33
CA ILE A 44 3.24 6.97 -7.70
C ILE A 44 3.92 5.96 -8.63
N GLN A 45 3.29 5.58 -9.76
CA GLN A 45 3.89 4.63 -10.72
C GLN A 45 5.21 5.17 -11.29
N HIS A 46 5.44 6.48 -11.25
CA HIS A 46 6.72 7.07 -11.64
C HIS A 46 7.91 6.55 -10.83
N PHE A 47 7.74 6.35 -9.52
CA PHE A 47 8.83 5.90 -8.63
C PHE A 47 8.60 4.54 -7.99
N VAL A 48 7.38 3.99 -8.04
CA VAL A 48 7.05 2.63 -7.56
C VAL A 48 7.23 1.62 -8.69
N ASP A 49 7.99 0.57 -8.43
CA ASP A 49 8.22 -0.58 -9.32
C ASP A 49 7.10 -1.62 -9.17
N LYS A 50 6.78 -1.97 -7.93
CA LYS A 50 5.70 -2.90 -7.58
C LYS A 50 5.32 -2.75 -6.12
N VAL A 51 4.12 -3.21 -5.79
CA VAL A 51 3.64 -3.39 -4.42
C VAL A 51 3.41 -4.87 -4.17
N VAL A 52 3.87 -5.37 -3.03
CA VAL A 52 3.66 -6.75 -2.59
C VAL A 52 2.82 -6.73 -1.33
N PHE A 53 1.63 -7.33 -1.39
CA PHE A 53 0.78 -7.57 -0.24
C PHE A 53 1.00 -9.00 0.24
N ARG A 54 1.38 -9.17 1.50
CA ARG A 54 1.54 -10.49 2.14
C ARG A 54 0.31 -10.78 3.00
N LEU A 55 -0.63 -11.50 2.41
CA LEU A 55 -1.82 -11.98 3.10
C LEU A 55 -1.44 -13.02 4.16
N HIS A 56 -2.37 -13.28 5.09
CA HIS A 56 -2.24 -14.39 6.03
C HIS A 56 -2.09 -15.73 5.28
N GLU A 57 -1.39 -16.69 5.87
CA GLU A 57 -1.03 -17.97 5.20
C GLU A 57 -2.24 -18.85 4.85
N SER A 58 -3.40 -18.59 5.46
CA SER A 58 -4.67 -19.25 5.14
C SER A 58 -5.18 -18.90 3.74
N PHE A 59 -4.70 -17.83 3.10
CA PHE A 59 -5.12 -17.46 1.75
C PHE A 59 -4.33 -18.24 0.69
N PRO A 60 -4.99 -18.71 -0.39
CA PRO A 60 -4.26 -19.29 -1.51
C PRO A 60 -3.36 -18.23 -2.15
N LYS A 61 -2.11 -18.60 -2.43
CA LYS A 61 -1.08 -17.70 -2.99
C LYS A 61 -1.01 -16.39 -2.17
N PRO A 62 -0.60 -16.43 -0.89
CA PRO A 62 -0.73 -15.29 0.03
C PRO A 62 0.18 -14.10 -0.35
N LYS A 63 1.20 -14.32 -1.17
CA LYS A 63 2.02 -13.25 -1.75
C LYS A 63 1.37 -12.71 -3.03
N ARG A 64 0.69 -11.57 -2.92
CA ARG A 64 0.08 -10.87 -4.07
C ARG A 64 1.00 -9.75 -4.55
N VAL A 65 1.24 -9.68 -5.85
CA VAL A 65 2.19 -8.71 -6.45
C VAL A 65 1.48 -7.88 -7.51
N CYS A 66 1.46 -6.56 -7.31
CA CYS A 66 0.93 -5.59 -8.26
C CYS A 66 2.09 -4.79 -8.85
N LYS A 67 2.35 -4.92 -10.16
CA LYS A 67 3.41 -4.18 -10.85
C LYS A 67 2.94 -2.82 -11.39
N GLU A 68 1.64 -2.66 -11.57
CA GLU A 68 1.02 -1.47 -12.14
C GLU A 68 -0.23 -1.08 -11.32
N PRO A 69 -0.63 0.20 -11.33
CA PRO A 69 -1.85 0.64 -10.65
C PRO A 69 -3.11 0.05 -11.32
N PRO A 70 -4.22 -0.11 -10.57
CA PRO A 70 -4.33 0.13 -9.13
C PRO A 70 -3.59 -0.92 -8.31
N TYR A 71 -2.74 -0.49 -7.37
CA TYR A 71 -2.05 -1.40 -6.45
C TYR A 71 -3.02 -1.80 -5.33
N LYS A 72 -3.87 -2.78 -5.59
CA LYS A 72 -4.88 -3.27 -4.65
C LYS A 72 -5.04 -4.79 -4.66
N VAL A 73 -5.61 -5.31 -3.59
CA VAL A 73 -6.07 -6.69 -3.47
C VAL A 73 -7.51 -6.68 -2.95
N GLU A 74 -8.36 -7.47 -3.58
CA GLU A 74 -9.76 -7.70 -3.20
C GLU A 74 -9.93 -9.18 -2.86
N GLU A 75 -10.57 -9.46 -1.72
CA GLU A 75 -10.73 -10.80 -1.16
C GLU A 75 -11.93 -10.86 -0.21
N SER A 76 -12.29 -12.09 0.16
CA SER A 76 -13.24 -12.35 1.25
C SER A 76 -12.53 -13.01 2.43
N GLY A 77 -12.98 -12.75 3.65
CA GLY A 77 -12.37 -13.32 4.85
C GLY A 77 -13.29 -13.30 6.06
N TYR A 78 -12.85 -13.92 7.14
CA TYR A 78 -13.60 -14.02 8.40
C TYR A 78 -12.96 -13.27 9.57
N ALA A 79 -11.68 -12.89 9.46
CA ALA A 79 -10.93 -12.20 10.50
C ALA A 79 -9.96 -11.16 9.92
N GLY A 80 -9.68 -10.13 10.73
CA GLY A 80 -8.60 -9.19 10.46
C GLY A 80 -7.22 -9.77 10.79
N PHE A 81 -6.16 -9.15 10.28
CA PHE A 81 -4.77 -9.57 10.50
C PHE A 81 -3.77 -8.45 10.17
N LEU A 82 -2.55 -8.60 10.69
CA LEU A 82 -1.42 -7.76 10.29
C LEU A 82 -0.88 -8.20 8.93
N MET A 83 -0.93 -7.30 7.96
CA MET A 83 -0.49 -7.50 6.59
C MET A 83 0.82 -6.74 6.32
N PRO A 84 1.95 -7.43 6.11
CA PRO A 84 3.14 -6.80 5.56
C PRO A 84 2.89 -6.34 4.12
N ILE A 85 3.13 -5.05 3.88
CA ILE A 85 3.03 -4.41 2.56
C ILE A 85 4.41 -3.88 2.19
N GLU A 86 4.98 -4.39 1.10
CA GLU A 86 6.28 -3.95 0.58
C GLU A 86 6.08 -3.08 -0.67
N VAL A 87 6.57 -1.84 -0.63
CA VAL A 87 6.58 -0.95 -1.79
C VAL A 87 8.00 -0.89 -2.33
N TYR A 88 8.21 -1.48 -3.51
CA TYR A 88 9.50 -1.47 -4.21
C TYR A 88 9.62 -0.22 -5.05
N PHE A 89 10.79 0.40 -5.04
CA PHE A 89 11.06 1.62 -5.78
C PHE A 89 11.80 1.32 -7.08
N LYS A 90 11.57 2.16 -8.10
CA LYS A 90 12.37 2.25 -9.33
C LYS A 90 13.72 2.93 -9.05
N ASN A 91 14.39 2.49 -7.99
CA ASN A 91 15.67 2.97 -7.49
C ASN A 91 16.72 1.86 -7.66
N LYS A 92 17.92 2.22 -8.11
CA LYS A 92 19.03 1.28 -8.28
C LYS A 92 19.92 1.21 -7.03
N GLU A 93 19.82 2.19 -6.15
CA GLU A 93 20.55 2.28 -4.88
C GLU A 93 19.61 2.02 -3.70
N GLU A 94 20.17 1.91 -2.49
CA GLU A 94 19.36 1.80 -1.28
C GLU A 94 18.73 3.17 -0.89
N PRO A 95 17.51 3.18 -0.31
CA PRO A 95 16.65 2.02 -0.12
C PRO A 95 15.99 1.58 -1.45
N ARG A 96 15.95 0.25 -1.69
CA ARG A 96 15.23 -0.35 -2.84
C ARG A 96 13.73 -0.57 -2.58
N LYS A 97 13.32 -0.59 -1.31
CA LYS A 97 11.94 -0.75 -0.89
C LYS A 97 11.69 -0.15 0.49
N VAL A 98 10.42 0.01 0.84
CA VAL A 98 9.94 0.24 2.21
C VAL A 98 8.93 -0.85 2.57
N CYS A 99 8.88 -1.23 3.85
CA CYS A 99 7.94 -2.21 4.37
C CYS A 99 7.03 -1.57 5.43
N PHE A 100 5.74 -1.80 5.33
CA PHE A 100 4.74 -1.38 6.30
C PHE A 100 4.05 -2.62 6.89
N ASN A 101 3.89 -2.65 8.21
CA ASN A 101 2.96 -3.58 8.85
C ASN A 101 1.60 -2.88 8.94
N TYR A 102 0.66 -3.30 8.09
CA TYR A 102 -0.66 -2.70 7.96
C TYR A 102 -1.68 -3.53 8.72
N ASP A 103 -2.46 -2.91 9.61
CA ASP A 103 -3.54 -3.58 10.32
C ASP A 103 -4.81 -3.59 9.48
N LEU A 104 -5.17 -4.76 8.96
CA LEU A 104 -6.43 -4.98 8.26
C LEU A 104 -7.44 -5.50 9.28
N PHE A 105 -8.32 -4.61 9.74
CA PHE A 105 -9.36 -4.96 10.70
C PHE A 105 -10.73 -5.01 10.01
N LEU A 106 -11.65 -5.78 10.58
CA LEU A 106 -13.00 -5.94 10.06
C LEU A 106 -13.99 -5.30 11.05
N ASN A 107 -15.11 -4.77 10.54
CA ASN A 107 -16.16 -4.24 11.41
C ASN A 107 -16.95 -5.40 12.04
N LEU A 108 -17.46 -5.21 13.26
CA LEU A 108 -18.41 -6.15 13.86
C LEU A 108 -19.80 -5.97 13.23
N GLU A 109 -20.65 -6.99 13.41
CA GLU A 109 -22.06 -6.89 13.02
C GLU A 109 -22.74 -5.71 13.76
N GLY A 110 -23.56 -4.95 13.03
CA GLY A 110 -24.18 -3.72 13.52
C GLY A 110 -23.31 -2.45 13.38
N ASN A 111 -21.99 -2.59 13.20
CA ASN A 111 -21.11 -1.44 12.96
C ASN A 111 -21.03 -1.07 11.47
N PRO A 112 -20.79 0.22 11.14
CA PRO A 112 -20.64 0.64 9.75
C PRO A 112 -19.43 -0.03 9.07
N PRO A 113 -19.45 -0.15 7.72
CA PRO A 113 -18.31 -0.68 6.96
C PRO A 113 -17.02 0.09 7.25
N VAL A 114 -15.90 -0.62 7.27
CA VAL A 114 -14.59 0.01 7.43
C VAL A 114 -14.24 0.80 6.18
N ASN A 115 -13.74 2.02 6.38
CA ASN A 115 -13.09 2.83 5.35
C ASN A 115 -11.92 3.56 6.01
N HIS A 116 -10.77 2.89 6.08
CA HIS A 116 -9.61 3.37 6.81
C HIS A 116 -8.49 3.83 5.86
N LEU A 117 -7.84 4.94 6.21
CA LEU A 117 -6.75 5.54 5.44
C LEU A 117 -5.58 5.89 6.38
N ARG A 118 -4.37 5.46 6.00
CA ARG A 118 -3.11 5.74 6.68
C ARG A 118 -2.18 6.46 5.71
N CYS A 119 -1.83 7.70 6.04
CA CYS A 119 -0.91 8.50 5.25
C CYS A 119 0.54 8.31 5.74
N GLU A 120 1.45 8.03 4.81
CA GLU A 120 2.86 7.79 5.07
C GLU A 120 3.72 8.79 4.31
N LYS A 121 4.68 9.41 5.01
CA LYS A 121 5.64 10.35 4.40
C LYS A 121 7.00 9.69 4.30
N LEU A 122 7.48 9.49 3.08
CA LEU A 122 8.81 8.95 2.81
C LEU A 122 9.79 10.09 2.54
N THR A 123 10.96 10.04 3.17
CA THR A 123 12.03 11.01 2.97
C THR A 123 13.24 10.32 2.35
N PHE A 124 13.66 10.78 1.17
CA PHE A 124 14.85 10.30 0.49
C PHE A 124 15.95 11.36 0.57
N ASN A 125 17.06 11.00 1.21
CA ASN A 125 18.23 11.88 1.35
C ASN A 125 19.21 11.61 0.22
N ASN A 126 19.60 12.67 -0.48
CA ASN A 126 20.52 12.65 -1.62
C ASN A 126 20.20 11.57 -2.66
N PRO A 127 18.94 11.43 -3.14
CA PRO A 127 18.60 10.44 -4.16
C PRO A 127 19.37 10.70 -5.45
N THR A 128 19.69 9.63 -6.19
CA THR A 128 20.30 9.74 -7.53
C THR A 128 19.49 10.70 -8.42
N LYS A 129 20.16 11.39 -9.36
CA LYS A 129 19.49 12.34 -10.28
C LYS A 129 18.31 11.69 -11.01
N GLU A 130 18.46 10.41 -11.39
CA GLU A 130 17.40 9.63 -12.05
C GLU A 130 16.21 9.40 -11.10
N PHE A 131 16.45 8.91 -9.89
CA PHE A 131 15.39 8.59 -8.93
C PHE A 131 14.70 9.85 -8.40
N ARG A 132 15.48 10.91 -8.14
CA ARG A 132 14.96 12.25 -7.81
C ARG A 132 13.93 12.72 -8.84
N ARG A 133 14.23 12.61 -10.14
CA ARG A 133 13.29 13.01 -11.21
C ARG A 133 11.98 12.22 -11.13
N LYS A 134 12.03 10.93 -10.82
CA LYS A 134 10.84 10.08 -10.65
C LYS A 134 10.00 10.52 -9.45
N LEU A 135 10.65 10.80 -8.32
CA LEU A 135 9.99 11.29 -7.11
C LEU A 135 9.29 12.64 -7.33
N ILE A 136 9.98 13.61 -7.97
CA ILE A 136 9.41 14.93 -8.27
C ILE A 136 8.22 14.82 -9.24
N LYS A 137 8.30 13.96 -10.26
CA LYS A 137 7.17 13.71 -11.18
C LYS A 137 5.92 13.19 -10.45
N ALA A 138 6.09 12.46 -9.36
CA ALA A 138 5.00 11.96 -8.53
C ALA A 138 4.52 12.96 -7.46
N GLY A 139 4.89 14.25 -7.58
CA GLY A 139 4.51 15.29 -6.61
C GLY A 139 5.45 15.42 -5.41
N GLY A 140 6.66 14.86 -5.49
CA GLY A 140 7.66 15.00 -4.44
C GLY A 140 8.09 16.45 -4.21
N VAL A 141 8.22 16.85 -2.95
CA VAL A 141 8.68 18.19 -2.53
C VAL A 141 10.13 18.12 -2.05
N ARG A 142 10.89 19.20 -2.25
CA ARG A 142 12.30 19.29 -1.85
C ARG A 142 12.45 19.80 -0.43
#